data_AF-A0AAV9MKN4-F1
#
_entry.id   AF-A0AAV9MKN4-F1
#
_cell.length_a   1.000
_cell.length_b   1.000
_cell.length_c   1.000
_cell.angle_alpha   90.00
_cell.angle_beta   90.00
_cell.angle_gamma   90.00
#
_symmetry.space_group_name_H-M   'P 1'
#
loop_
_entity.id
_entity.type
_entity.pdbx_description
1 polymer ?
#
loop_
_entity_poly.entity_id
_entity_poly.type
_entity_poly.pdbx_seq_one_letter_code
_entity_poly.pdbx_strand_id
1 'polypeptide(L)'
;MGSLACLSLSKRPLAKKIQTLESKFMQLGISEKGGVLGSIEVRTTFIEKIKAKYFEDENLNKLRKKTVIDKDLQYKEELIAILNRDVHKLRTKVIKSVKVQWNHRPVEEATWKIEKDMRDKYP
;
A
#
# COMPACT_ATOMS: atom_id res chain seq x y z
N MET A 1 29.62 -5.45 47.52
CA MET A 1 28.43 -5.75 46.68
C MET A 1 27.69 -4.45 46.41
N GLY A 2 27.85 -3.88 45.22
CA GLY A 2 27.29 -2.55 44.89
C GLY A 2 25.79 -2.64 44.60
N SER A 3 24.98 -2.01 45.46
CA SER A 3 23.53 -1.92 45.26
C SER A 3 23.22 -1.07 44.03
N LEU A 4 22.52 -1.66 43.04
CA LEU A 4 22.04 -0.96 41.84
C LEU A 4 20.75 -0.15 42.09
N ALA A 5 20.33 0.01 43.34
CA ALA A 5 19.10 0.71 43.71
C ALA A 5 19.14 2.23 43.43
N CYS A 6 20.32 2.83 43.23
CA CYS A 6 20.47 4.30 43.09
C CYS A 6 20.36 4.83 41.66
N LEU A 7 20.19 3.98 40.64
CA LEU A 7 19.99 4.45 39.27
C LEU A 7 18.50 4.57 38.98
N SER A 8 18.03 5.81 38.74
CA SER A 8 16.71 6.07 38.15
C SER A 8 16.52 5.15 36.94
N LEU A 9 15.31 4.63 36.73
CA LEU A 9 15.03 3.65 35.66
C LEU A 9 15.65 4.06 34.31
N SER A 10 15.61 5.35 33.96
CA SER A 10 16.22 5.96 32.77
C SER A 10 17.75 5.89 32.66
N LYS A 11 18.47 5.73 33.78
CA LYS A 11 19.94 5.64 33.81
C LYS A 11 20.44 4.20 33.69
N ARG A 12 19.56 3.20 33.70
CA ARG A 12 19.93 1.80 33.52
C ARG A 12 20.28 1.53 32.05
N PRO A 13 21.42 0.88 31.74
CA PRO A 13 21.83 0.61 30.35
C PRO A 13 20.79 -0.16 29.54
N LEU A 14 20.08 -1.11 30.17
CA LEU A 14 18.99 -1.87 29.56
C LEU A 14 17.78 -1.00 29.26
N ALA A 15 17.36 -0.13 30.19
CA ALA A 15 16.24 0.77 29.97
C ALA A 15 16.51 1.76 28.83
N LYS A 16 17.74 2.27 28.71
CA LYS A 16 18.14 3.11 27.57
C LYS A 16 18.06 2.34 26.25
N LYS A 17 18.46 1.07 26.22
CA LYS A 17 18.35 0.22 25.01
C LYS A 17 16.90 -0.04 24.65
N ILE A 18 16.03 -0.33 25.63
CA ILE A 18 14.60 -0.53 25.42
C ILE A 18 13.96 0.76 24.88
N GLN A 19 14.24 1.92 25.48
CA GLN A 19 13.76 3.21 25.00
C GLN A 19 14.28 3.56 23.59
N THR A 20 15.51 3.13 23.25
CA THR A 20 16.08 3.29 21.91
C THR A 20 15.42 2.35 20.88
N LEU A 21 14.90 1.21 21.32
CA LEU A 21 14.15 0.28 20.47
C LEU A 21 12.71 0.75 20.27
N GLU A 22 12.07 1.27 21.32
CA GLU A 22 10.75 1.91 21.24
C GLU A 22 10.76 3.12 20.31
N SER A 23 11.82 3.95 20.36
CA SER A 23 11.99 5.07 19.42
C SER A 23 12.29 4.62 17.98
N LYS A 24 12.64 3.34 17.79
CA LYS A 24 12.73 2.65 16.50
C LYS A 24 11.47 1.83 16.18
N PHE A 25 10.37 2.09 16.89
CA PHE A 25 9.04 1.49 16.68
C PHE A 25 8.98 -0.03 16.94
N MET A 26 9.94 -0.55 17.70
CA MET A 26 9.97 -1.93 18.15
C MET A 26 9.46 -1.99 19.59
N GLN A 27 8.30 -2.61 19.79
CA GLN A 27 7.72 -2.83 21.11
C GLN A 27 8.17 -4.19 21.64
N LEU A 28 8.60 -4.23 22.89
CA LEU A 28 9.02 -5.46 23.57
C LEU A 28 8.04 -5.74 24.71
N GLY A 29 7.37 -6.88 24.64
CA GLY A 29 6.46 -7.37 25.67
C GLY A 29 6.96 -8.67 26.28
N ILE A 30 6.40 -9.03 27.43
CA ILE A 30 6.61 -10.34 28.03
C ILE A 30 5.37 -11.19 27.71
N SER A 31 5.59 -12.36 27.13
CA SER A 31 4.57 -13.36 26.90
C SER A 31 4.17 -14.01 28.23
N GLU A 32 2.90 -14.41 28.37
CA GLU A 32 2.37 -15.10 29.55
C GLU A 32 3.15 -16.37 29.93
N LYS A 33 3.87 -16.96 28.97
CA LYS A 33 4.74 -18.14 29.18
C LYS A 33 6.18 -17.79 29.58
N GLY A 34 6.47 -16.54 29.90
CA GLY A 34 7.80 -16.05 30.31
C GLY A 34 8.79 -15.80 29.17
N GLY A 35 8.35 -15.86 27.91
CA GLY A 35 9.15 -15.48 26.74
C GLY A 35 9.12 -13.98 26.46
N VAL A 36 10.06 -13.47 25.67
CA VAL A 36 10.05 -12.07 25.20
C VAL A 36 9.44 -12.01 23.80
N LEU A 37 8.40 -11.19 23.63
CA LEU A 37 7.78 -10.89 22.35
C LEU A 37 8.29 -9.56 21.83
N GLY A 38 8.75 -9.52 20.59
CA GLY A 38 9.04 -8.28 19.88
C GLY A 38 8.02 -8.07 18.77
N SER A 39 7.34 -6.93 18.78
CA SER A 39 6.50 -6.48 17.66
C SER A 39 7.09 -5.21 17.05
N ILE A 40 6.99 -5.07 15.74
CA ILE A 40 7.42 -3.87 15.01
C ILE A 40 6.16 -3.20 14.48
N GLU A 41 5.97 -1.94 14.85
CA GLU A 41 4.83 -1.16 14.41
C GLU A 41 5.18 -0.41 13.10
N VAL A 42 4.57 -0.83 11.98
CA VAL A 42 4.78 -0.17 10.68
C VAL A 42 3.80 0.99 10.55
N ARG A 43 4.33 2.22 10.58
CA ARG A 43 3.54 3.45 10.38
C ARG A 43 3.58 3.91 8.93
N THR A 44 2.47 4.45 8.43
CA THR A 44 2.35 4.98 7.05
C THR A 44 3.29 6.15 6.75
N THR A 45 3.64 6.94 7.77
CA THR A 45 4.66 8.01 7.68
C THR A 45 6.07 7.49 7.36
N PHE A 46 6.27 6.18 7.46
CA PHE A 46 7.54 5.54 7.15
C PHE A 46 7.64 5.08 5.70
N ILE A 47 6.58 5.21 4.88
CA ILE A 47 6.60 4.82 3.46
C ILE A 47 7.78 5.50 2.73
N GLU A 48 8.06 6.76 3.01
CA GLU A 48 9.19 7.48 2.40
C GLU A 48 10.54 6.91 2.83
N LYS A 49 10.70 6.53 4.10
CA LYS A 49 11.94 5.93 4.63
C LYS A 49 12.13 4.49 4.17
N ILE A 50 11.05 3.72 4.05
CA ILE A 50 11.05 2.37 3.47
C ILE A 50 11.46 2.48 2.00
N LYS A 51 10.84 3.39 1.24
CA LYS A 51 11.21 3.67 -0.15
C LYS A 51 12.69 4.04 -0.27
N ALA A 52 13.17 4.96 0.56
CA ALA A 52 14.59 5.36 0.56
C ALA A 52 15.54 4.17 0.77
N LYS A 53 15.27 3.32 1.76
CA LYS A 53 16.06 2.09 1.97
C LYS A 53 15.91 1.07 0.83
N TYR A 54 14.71 0.97 0.25
CA TYR A 54 14.43 0.10 -0.89
C TYR A 54 15.28 0.48 -2.11
N PHE A 55 15.62 1.76 -2.28
CA PHE A 55 16.50 2.23 -3.36
C PHE A 55 17.99 1.90 -3.11
N GLU A 56 18.40 1.67 -1.87
CA GLU A 56 19.80 1.35 -1.51
C GLU A 56 20.11 -0.15 -1.49
N ASP A 57 19.09 -1.01 -1.32
CA ASP A 57 19.28 -2.45 -1.23
C ASP A 57 19.67 -3.05 -2.60
N GLU A 58 20.87 -3.61 -2.68
CA GLU A 58 21.44 -4.15 -3.92
C GLU A 58 20.64 -5.35 -4.46
N ASN A 59 20.09 -6.21 -3.59
CA ASN A 59 19.28 -7.35 -4.01
C ASN A 59 17.94 -6.90 -4.58
N LEU A 60 17.29 -5.94 -3.94
CA LEU A 60 16.03 -5.35 -4.42
C LEU A 60 16.24 -4.52 -5.68
N ASN A 61 17.39 -3.85 -5.81
CA ASN A 61 17.79 -3.15 -7.02
C ASN A 61 18.06 -4.13 -8.18
N LYS A 62 18.66 -5.29 -7.89
CA LYS A 62 18.85 -6.37 -8.86
C LYS A 62 17.52 -6.96 -9.31
N LEU A 63 16.57 -7.15 -8.39
CA LEU A 63 15.21 -7.56 -8.72
C LEU A 63 14.50 -6.50 -9.57
N ARG A 64 14.55 -5.21 -9.20
CA ARG A 64 13.99 -4.11 -9.98
C ARG A 64 14.60 -3.97 -11.37
N LYS A 65 15.91 -4.18 -11.51
CA LYS A 65 16.58 -4.22 -12.83
C LYS A 65 16.22 -5.46 -13.62
N LYS A 66 15.81 -6.56 -12.98
CA LYS A 66 15.32 -7.78 -13.63
C LYS A 66 13.84 -7.63 -14.04
N THR A 67 13.02 -6.98 -13.22
CA THR A 67 11.69 -6.49 -13.58
C THR A 67 11.81 -5.07 -14.13
N VAL A 68 12.55 -4.90 -15.23
CA VAL A 68 12.33 -3.73 -16.08
C VAL A 68 10.87 -3.78 -16.49
N ILE A 69 10.04 -3.08 -15.72
CA ILE A 69 8.75 -2.60 -16.17
C ILE A 69 9.17 -1.69 -17.32
N ASP A 70 9.04 -2.24 -18.52
CA ASP A 70 9.19 -1.53 -19.77
C ASP A 70 8.64 -0.11 -19.58
N LYS A 71 9.46 0.91 -19.85
CA LYS A 71 8.99 2.30 -19.70
C LYS A 71 7.86 2.61 -20.68
N ASP A 72 7.67 1.74 -21.67
CA ASP A 72 6.58 1.75 -22.63
C ASP A 72 5.36 0.91 -22.20
N LEU A 73 5.32 0.37 -20.96
CA LEU A 73 4.10 -0.17 -20.35
C LEU A 73 3.12 0.96 -20.05
N GLN A 74 2.50 1.49 -21.11
CA GLN A 74 1.27 2.23 -20.97
C GLN A 74 0.21 1.24 -20.49
N TYR A 75 -0.30 1.47 -19.28
CA TYR A 75 -1.43 0.73 -18.77
C TYR A 75 -2.64 0.98 -19.69
N LYS A 76 -2.88 0.04 -20.59
CA LYS A 76 -4.01 0.08 -21.51
C LYS A 76 -5.19 -0.55 -20.79
N GLU A 77 -6.15 0.27 -20.39
CA GLU A 77 -7.41 -0.23 -19.86
C GLU A 77 -8.14 -0.98 -20.99
N GLU A 78 -8.07 -2.32 -20.93
CA GLU A 78 -8.79 -3.19 -21.83
C GLU A 78 -10.20 -3.45 -21.29
N LEU A 79 -11.19 -3.32 -22.16
CA LEU A 79 -12.57 -3.65 -21.82
C LEU A 79 -12.75 -5.17 -21.84
N ILE A 80 -13.23 -5.74 -20.74
CA ILE A 80 -13.60 -7.16 -20.69
C ILE A 80 -15.02 -7.34 -21.22
N ALA A 81 -15.97 -6.60 -20.64
CA ALA A 81 -17.38 -6.77 -20.92
C ALA A 81 -18.18 -5.50 -20.62
N ILE A 82 -19.32 -5.36 -21.30
CA ILE A 82 -20.36 -4.38 -20.96
C ILE A 82 -21.39 -5.10 -20.10
N LEU A 83 -21.46 -4.72 -18.83
CA LEU A 83 -22.34 -5.36 -17.84
C LEU A 83 -23.77 -4.85 -17.91
N ASN A 84 -23.96 -3.57 -18.27
CA ASN A 84 -25.29 -2.97 -18.35
C ASN A 84 -25.31 -1.75 -19.28
N ARG A 85 -26.52 -1.33 -19.70
CA ARG A 85 -26.75 -0.11 -20.47
C ARG A 85 -27.89 0.66 -19.85
N ASP A 86 -27.74 1.98 -19.75
CA ASP A 86 -28.77 2.87 -19.23
C ASP A 86 -28.94 4.10 -20.12
N VAL A 87 -30.13 4.69 -20.10
CA VAL A 87 -30.48 5.85 -20.90
C VAL A 87 -31.12 6.91 -20.02
N HIS A 88 -30.32 7.90 -19.65
CA HIS A 88 -30.78 9.04 -18.88
C HIS A 88 -31.37 10.11 -19.80
N LYS A 89 -32.68 10.34 -19.66
CA LYS A 89 -33.40 11.41 -20.36
C LYS A 89 -33.44 12.66 -19.48
N LEU A 90 -32.74 13.70 -19.89
CA LEU A 90 -32.84 15.05 -19.34
C LEU A 90 -33.90 15.85 -20.10
N ARG A 91 -34.30 17.02 -19.57
CA ARG A 91 -35.30 17.89 -20.20
C ARG A 91 -34.98 18.28 -21.65
N THR A 92 -33.70 18.32 -22.02
CA THR A 92 -33.24 18.81 -23.33
C THR A 92 -32.37 17.79 -24.08
N LYS A 93 -31.90 16.73 -23.42
CA LYS A 93 -30.91 15.80 -23.99
C LYS A 93 -31.13 14.38 -23.48
N VAL A 94 -30.77 13.40 -24.31
CA VAL A 94 -30.73 11.99 -23.93
C VAL A 94 -29.28 11.54 -23.89
N ILE A 95 -28.85 11.00 -22.75
CA ILE A 95 -27.50 10.50 -22.53
C ILE A 95 -27.57 8.99 -22.38
N LYS A 96 -26.88 8.26 -23.26
CA LYS A 96 -26.73 6.81 -23.15
C LYS A 96 -25.42 6.48 -22.46
N SER A 97 -25.49 5.65 -21.43
CA SER A 97 -24.33 5.20 -20.67
C SER A 97 -24.27 3.68 -20.64
N VAL A 98 -23.06 3.14 -20.52
CA VAL A 98 -22.79 1.71 -20.42
C VAL A 98 -21.93 1.45 -19.21
N LYS A 99 -22.23 0.38 -18.47
CA LYS A 99 -21.43 -0.07 -17.33
C LYS A 99 -20.35 -1.02 -17.85
N VAL A 100 -19.09 -0.64 -17.66
CA VAL A 100 -17.93 -1.30 -18.26
C VAL A 100 -17.11 -2.00 -17.20
N GLN A 101 -16.81 -3.28 -17.44
CA GLN A 101 -15.81 -4.03 -16.69
C GLN A 101 -14.43 -3.87 -17.35
N TRP A 102 -13.45 -3.48 -16.55
CA TRP A 102 -12.07 -3.27 -16.98
C TRP A 102 -11.19 -4.47 -16.65
N ASN A 103 -10.21 -4.72 -17.50
CA ASN A 103 -9.20 -5.74 -17.27
C ASN A 103 -8.39 -5.42 -16.00
N HIS A 104 -8.10 -6.45 -15.21
CA HIS A 104 -7.46 -6.35 -13.90
C HIS A 104 -8.23 -5.58 -12.81
N ARG A 105 -9.51 -5.28 -13.02
CA ARG A 105 -10.39 -4.75 -11.97
C ARG A 105 -11.52 -5.74 -11.64
N PRO A 106 -11.91 -5.87 -10.36
CA PRO A 106 -13.05 -6.68 -9.98
C PRO A 106 -14.36 -6.06 -10.52
N VAL A 107 -15.41 -6.88 -10.64
CA VAL A 107 -16.71 -6.48 -11.24
C VAL A 107 -17.37 -5.33 -10.46
N GLU A 108 -17.12 -5.28 -9.16
CA GLU A 108 -17.58 -4.26 -8.24
C GLU A 108 -17.04 -2.86 -8.57
N GLU A 109 -15.83 -2.80 -9.17
CA GLU A 109 -15.18 -1.56 -9.63
C GLU A 109 -15.59 -1.15 -11.05
N ALA A 110 -16.59 -1.80 -11.65
CA ALA A 110 -17.07 -1.43 -12.97
C ALA A 110 -17.64 0.00 -13.00
N THR A 111 -17.22 0.79 -13.98
CA THR A 111 -17.56 2.22 -14.08
C THR A 111 -18.56 2.49 -15.19
N TRP A 112 -19.37 3.54 -15.03
CA TRP A 112 -20.27 4.03 -16.07
C TRP A 112 -19.54 4.96 -17.03
N LYS A 113 -19.64 4.70 -18.33
CA LYS A 113 -19.07 5.51 -19.41
C LYS A 113 -20.15 5.87 -20.43
N ILE A 114 -19.96 6.97 -21.15
CA ILE A 114 -20.86 7.39 -22.22
C ILE A 114 -20.73 6.40 -23.38
N GLU A 115 -21.85 5.91 -23.90
CA GLU A 115 -21.85 4.89 -24.96
C GLU A 115 -21.13 5.37 -26.23
N LYS A 116 -21.30 6.65 -26.57
CA LYS A 116 -20.65 7.25 -27.73
C LYS A 116 -19.12 7.18 -27.63
N ASP A 117 -18.56 7.63 -26.51
CA ASP A 117 -17.12 7.62 -26.28
C ASP A 117 -16.54 6.20 -26.30
N MET A 118 -17.31 5.22 -25.82
CA MET A 118 -16.91 3.81 -25.86
C MET A 118 -16.87 3.27 -27.30
N ARG A 119 -17.86 3.60 -28.14
CA ARG A 119 -17.87 3.22 -29.56
C ARG A 119 -16.74 3.88 -30.35
N ASP A 120 -16.39 5.11 -30.02
CA ASP A 120 -15.32 5.84 -30.72
C ASP A 120 -13.93 5.28 -30.36
N LYS A 121 -13.71 4.85 -29.10
CA LYS A 121 -12.43 4.30 -28.64
C LYS A 121 -12.28 2.79 -28.83
N TYR A 122 -13.38 2.06 -28.83
CA TYR A 122 -13.44 0.59 -28.91
C TYR A 122 -14.54 0.21 -29.91
N PRO A 123 -14.29 0.34 -31.24
CA PRO A 123 -15.27 0.02 -32.27
C PRO A 123 -15.67 -1.46 -32.29
#